data_AF-A0A5P9PUI8-F1
#
_entry.id   AF-A0A5P9PUI8-F1
#
_cell.length_a   1.000
_cell.length_b   1.000
_cell.length_c   1.000
_cell.angle_alpha   90.00
_cell.angle_beta   90.00
_cell.angle_gamma   90.00
#
_symmetry.space_group_name_H-M   'P 1'
#
loop_
_entity.id
_entity.type
_entity.pdbx_description
1 polymer ?
#
loop_
_entity_poly.entity_id
_entity_poly.type
_entity_poly.pdbx_seq_one_letter_code
_entity_poly.pdbx_strand_id
1 'polypeptide(L)' 'MTHRVTVTVGRDGSISAETHGVTGSKCLDYIPLLEDLLDAETVSSEFTEDYRRTAAVQDNQANQQQSQWNS' A
#
# COMPACT_ATOMS: atom_id res chain seq x y z
N MET A 1 7.97 -11.16 -2.33
CA MET A 1 6.54 -10.92 -2.61
C MET A 1 6.46 -9.91 -3.72
N THR A 2 5.54 -10.06 -4.68
CA THR A 2 5.41 -9.14 -5.82
C THR A 2 4.27 -8.17 -5.53
N HIS A 3 4.53 -6.87 -5.67
CA HIS A 3 3.52 -5.82 -5.61
C HIS A 3 2.96 -5.57 -7.00
N ARG A 4 1.65 -5.34 -7.09
CA ARG A 4 0.98 -4.98 -8.34
C ARG A 4 -0.17 -4.04 -8.04
N VAL A 5 -0.44 -3.13 -8.99
CA VAL A 5 -1.66 -2.32 -9.01
C VAL A 5 -2.51 -2.75 -10.19
N THR A 6 -3.80 -2.98 -9.96
CA THR A 6 -4.79 -3.19 -11.02
C THR A 6 -5.57 -1.90 -11.19
N VAL A 7 -5.57 -1.34 -12.41
CA VAL A 7 -6.32 -0.11 -12.74
C VAL A 7 -7.44 -0.46 -13.71
N THR A 8 -8.66 -0.05 -13.40
CA THR A 8 -9.84 -0.21 -14.24
C THR A 8 -10.35 1.18 -14.64
N VAL A 9 -10.59 1.38 -15.93
CA VAL A 9 -11.15 2.61 -16.49
C VAL A 9 -12.57 2.35 -16.96
N GLY A 10 -13.53 3.04 -16.35
CA GLY A 10 -14.93 3.03 -16.73
C GLY A 10 -15.18 3.75 -18.05
N ARG A 11 -16.29 3.43 -18.72
CA ARG A 11 -16.68 4.12 -19.97
C ARG A 11 -17.01 5.60 -19.77
N ASP A 12 -17.35 5.98 -18.55
CA ASP A 12 -17.63 7.34 -18.09
C ASP A 12 -16.36 8.10 -17.66
N GLY A 13 -15.19 7.48 -17.77
CA GLY A 13 -13.92 8.06 -17.33
C GLY A 13 -13.63 7.87 -15.84
N SER A 14 -14.50 7.18 -15.09
CA SER A 14 -14.19 6.81 -13.70
C SER A 14 -12.99 5.87 -13.64
N ILE A 15 -12.17 6.03 -12.60
CA ILE A 15 -10.97 5.22 -12.39
C ILE A 15 -11.13 4.48 -11.06
N SER A 16 -10.86 3.18 -11.08
CA SER A 16 -10.70 2.36 -9.87
C SER A 16 -9.31 1.74 -9.86
N ALA A 17 -8.63 1.79 -8.72
CA ALA A 17 -7.31 1.22 -8.55
C ALA A 17 -7.24 0.35 -7.28
N GLU A 18 -6.72 -0.86 -7.41
CA GLU A 18 -6.53 -1.80 -6.30
C GLU A 18 -5.06 -2.21 -6.19
N THR A 19 -4.47 -2.02 -5.00
CA THR A 19 -3.11 -2.50 -4.69
C THR A 19 -3.17 -3.94 -4.18
N HIS A 20 -2.34 -4.82 -4.73
CA HIS A 20 -2.22 -6.21 -4.29
C HIS A 20 -0.86 -6.49 -3.67
N GLY A 21 -0.85 -7.18 -2.53
CA GLY A 21 0.36 -7.55 -1.80
C GLY A 21 1.02 -6.37 -1.09
N VAL A 22 0.36 -5.22 -0.99
CA VAL A 22 0.81 -4.05 -0.20
C VAL A 22 0.00 -4.04 1.09
N THR A 23 0.66 -4.30 2.22
CA THR A 23 -0.04 -4.52 3.49
C THR A 23 0.04 -3.33 4.43
N GLY A 24 -1.02 -3.10 5.21
CA GLY A 24 -1.07 -1.99 6.16
C GLY A 24 -1.20 -0.62 5.49
N SER A 25 -0.87 0.43 6.23
CA SER A 25 -0.99 1.82 5.75
C SER A 25 -0.09 2.17 4.56
N LYS A 26 0.89 1.32 4.21
CA LYS A 26 1.77 1.54 3.03
C LYS A 26 1.00 1.57 1.71
N CYS A 27 -0.21 1.01 1.65
CA CYS A 27 -1.04 1.14 0.44
C CYS A 27 -1.54 2.57 0.25
N LEU A 28 -1.63 3.39 1.30
CA LEU A 28 -2.07 4.79 1.22
C LEU A 28 -1.04 5.67 0.50
N ASP A 29 0.24 5.29 0.53
CA ASP A 29 1.30 6.00 -0.21
C ASP A 29 1.10 5.93 -1.74
N TYR A 30 0.29 4.98 -2.23
CA TYR A 30 -0.05 4.87 -3.64
C TYR A 30 -1.14 5.86 -4.07
N ILE A 31 -1.91 6.43 -3.15
CA ILE A 31 -2.94 7.42 -3.48
C ILE A 31 -2.33 8.63 -4.22
N PRO A 32 -1.40 9.40 -3.62
CA PRO A 32 -0.83 10.57 -4.31
C PRO A 32 -0.05 10.20 -5.57
N LEU A 33 0.57 9.01 -5.61
CA LEU A 33 1.25 8.51 -6.80
C LEU A 33 0.27 8.26 -7.96
N LEU A 34 -0.88 7.65 -7.67
CA LEU A 34 -1.89 7.35 -8.68
C LEU A 34 -2.63 8.61 -9.14
N GLU A 35 -2.86 9.56 -8.25
CA GLU A 35 -3.42 10.88 -8.59
C GLU A 35 -2.52 11.62 -9.58
N ASP A 36 -1.22 11.69 -9.31
CA ASP A 36 -0.23 12.31 -10.21
C ASP A 36 -0.12 11.57 -11.55
N LEU A 37 -0.05 10.23 -11.52
CA LEU A 37 0.17 9.44 -12.72
C LEU A 37 -1.05 9.39 -13.65
N LEU A 38 -2.26 9.50 -13.08
CA LEU A 38 -3.52 9.41 -13.80
C LEU A 38 -4.19 10.77 -14.02
N ASP A 39 -3.59 11.86 -13.51
CA ASP A 39 -4.15 13.21 -13.51
C ASP A 39 -5.60 13.21 -12.97
N ALA A 40 -5.78 12.62 -11.79
CA ALA A 40 -7.08 12.34 -11.17
C ALA A 40 -7.09 12.65 -9.66
N GLU A 41 -8.28 12.68 -9.06
CA GLU A 41 -8.47 12.89 -7.62
C GLU A 41 -9.22 11.70 -6.99
N THR A 42 -8.76 11.26 -5.82
CA THR A 42 -9.39 10.17 -5.07
C THR A 42 -10.64 10.64 -4.36
N VAL A 43 -11.80 10.20 -4.83
CA VAL A 43 -13.09 10.54 -4.22
C VAL A 43 -13.51 9.59 -3.10
N SER A 44 -12.98 8.36 -3.09
CA SER A 44 -13.26 7.34 -2.08
C SER A 44 -12.16 6.27 -2.04
N SER A 45 -12.12 5.50 -0.95
CA SER A 45 -11.20 4.37 -0.81
C SER A 45 -11.84 3.26 0.01
N GLU A 46 -11.60 2.02 -0.40
CA GLU A 46 -12.03 0.83 0.34
C GLU A 46 -10.83 0.12 0.96
N PHE A 47 -10.95 -0.25 2.23
CA PHE A 47 -9.90 -0.96 2.95
C PHE A 47 -10.03 -2.48 2.75
N THR A 48 -9.15 -3.04 1.91
CA THR A 48 -9.07 -4.47 1.63
C THR A 48 -8.45 -5.25 2.80
N GLU A 49 -8.47 -6.58 2.72
CA GLU A 49 -7.80 -7.43 3.71
C GLU A 49 -6.29 -7.18 3.79
N ASP A 50 -5.65 -6.79 2.69
CA ASP A 50 -4.24 -6.42 2.69
C ASP A 50 -3.98 -5.16 3.55
N TYR A 51 -4.86 -4.16 3.51
CA TYR A 51 -4.76 -3.00 4.42
C TYR A 51 -4.88 -3.41 5.89
N ARG A 52 -5.85 -4.28 6.22
CA ARG A 52 -6.07 -4.73 7.60
C ARG A 52 -4.94 -5.62 8.12
N ARG A 53 -4.20 -6.27 7.23
CA ARG A 53 -3.00 -7.02 7.58
C ARG A 53 -1.93 -6.03 8.05
N THR A 54 -1.89 -5.76 9.35
CA THR A 54 -0.77 -5.06 9.98
C THR A 54 0.51 -5.78 9.58
N ALA A 55 1.49 -5.03 9.08
CA ALA A 55 2.77 -5.56 8.62
C ALA A 55 3.55 -6.14 9.81
N ALA A 56 3.20 -7.34 10.26
CA ALA A 56 3.69 -8.00 11.46
C ALA A 56 5.19 -8.38 11.40
N VAL A 57 5.99 -7.79 10.50
CA VAL A 57 7.34 -8.29 10.16
C VAL A 57 8.42 -7.22 10.09
N GLN A 58 8.11 -5.91 10.08
CA GLN A 58 9.19 -4.91 9.97
C GLN A 58 9.79 -4.43 11.30
N ASP A 59 9.20 -4.78 12.44
CA ASP A 59 9.75 -4.39 13.76
C ASP A 59 10.77 -5.41 14.33
N ASN A 60 10.80 -6.64 13.79
CA ASN A 60 11.73 -7.68 14.23
C ASN A 60 13.19 -7.45 13.80
N GLN A 61 13.46 -6.51 12.87
CA GLN A 61 14.82 -6.20 12.44
C GLN A 61 15.49 -5.13 13.32
N ALA A 62 14.73 -4.25 13.98
CA ALA A 62 15.28 -3.26 14.91
C ALA A 62 15.71 -3.91 16.25
N ASN A 63 14.94 -4.88 16.74
CA ASN A 63 15.20 -5.52 18.04
C ASN A 63 16.38 -6.53 18.00
N GLN A 64 16.66 -7.14 16.84
CA GLN A 64 17.81 -8.06 16.71
C GLN A 64 19.16 -7.33 16.68
N GLN A 65 19.22 -6.11 16.13
CA GLN A 65 20.47 -5.33 16.07
C GLN A 65 20.89 -4.78 17.44
N GLN A 66 19.94 -4.49 18.32
CA GLN A 66 20.24 -3.99 19.66
C GLN A 66 20.77 -5.08 20.59
N SER A 67 20.40 -6.34 20.33
CA SER A 67 20.91 -7.51 21.06
C SER A 67 22.37 -7.85 20.72
N GLN A 68 22.87 -7.36 19.58
CA GLN A 68 24.26 -7.56 19.13
C GLN A 68 25.23 -6.54 19.73
N TRP A 69 24.75 -5.39 20.20
CA TRP A 69 25.58 -4.32 20.74
C TRP A 69 25.82 -4.41 22.26
N ASN A 70 25.06 -5.26 22.96
CA ASN A 70 25.17 -5.43 24.42
C ASN A 70 26.02 -6.67 24.81
N SER A 71 27.04 -7.00 24.01
CA SER A 71 28.03 -8.05 24.29
C SER A 71 29.44 -7.50 24.17
#